data_AF-A0AA85IYR8-F1
#
_entry.id   AF-A0AA85IYR8-F1
#
_cell.length_a   1.000
_cell.length_b   1.000
_cell.length_c   1.000
_cell.angle_alpha   90.00
_cell.angle_beta   90.00
_cell.angle_gamma   90.00
#
_symmetry.space_group_name_H-M   'P 1'
#
loop_
_entity.id
_entity.type
_entity.pdbx_description
1 polymer ?
#
loop_
_entity_poly.entity_id
_entity_poly.type
_entity_poly.pdbx_seq_one_letter_code
_entity_poly.pdbx_strand_id
1 'polypeptide(L)'
;MMRLHVVSKHLLVANITLSILSAIGQYPESYAFYHSLLGYMLHSIPCVSILDCLLLWLPTLTNNTDKNNITSGSSSGNNSNNIITRDWCLFVYYVLKHWPRNPFYLDSSYQRRLVQPLENSYLNKVSKHTGRLALCHLIRTCKVKSVLVTCWPDDE
;
A
#
# COMPACT_ATOMS: atom_id res chain seq x y z
N MET A 1 7.68 24.47 -19.97
CA MET A 1 7.86 24.71 -18.52
C MET A 1 6.93 23.87 -17.63
N MET A 2 5.62 23.69 -17.94
CA MET A 2 4.72 22.94 -17.06
C MET A 2 5.14 21.49 -16.77
N ARG A 3 5.70 20.76 -17.75
CA ARG A 3 6.16 19.37 -17.54
C ARG A 3 7.28 19.25 -16.50
N LEU A 4 8.24 20.16 -16.50
CA LEU A 4 9.36 20.15 -15.54
C LEU A 4 8.85 20.39 -14.11
N HIS A 5 7.93 21.34 -13.95
CA HIS A 5 7.32 21.64 -12.65
C HIS A 5 6.46 20.48 -12.12
N VAL A 6 5.76 19.77 -13.00
CA VAL A 6 5.02 18.56 -12.64
C VAL A 6 5.99 17.46 -12.18
N VAL A 7 7.04 17.18 -12.96
CA VAL A 7 8.04 16.15 -12.62
C VAL A 7 8.78 16.47 -11.32
N SER A 8 9.19 17.72 -11.10
CA SER A 8 9.87 18.12 -9.85
C SER A 8 8.96 17.98 -8.64
N LYS A 9 7.67 18.32 -8.77
CA LYS A 9 6.67 18.11 -7.72
C LYS A 9 6.52 16.62 -7.39
N HIS A 10 6.38 15.75 -8.39
CA HIS A 10 6.28 14.30 -8.18
C HIS A 10 7.51 13.74 -7.48
N LEU A 11 8.71 14.18 -7.88
CA LEU A 11 9.97 13.74 -7.31
C LEU A 11 10.15 14.21 -5.85
N LEU A 12 9.77 15.45 -5.56
CA LEU A 12 9.78 15.97 -4.18
C LEU A 12 8.83 15.20 -3.27
N VAL A 13 7.60 14.95 -3.73
CA VAL A 13 6.61 14.16 -2.98
C VAL A 13 7.13 12.75 -2.75
N ALA A 14 7.67 12.10 -3.78
CA ALA A 14 8.24 10.75 -3.67
C ALA A 14 9.39 10.69 -2.66
N ASN A 15 10.32 11.64 -2.69
CA ASN A 15 11.44 11.69 -1.75
C ASN A 15 10.95 11.82 -0.30
N ILE A 16 9.99 12.72 -0.04
CA ILE A 16 9.42 12.89 1.30
C ILE A 16 8.71 11.61 1.75
N THR A 17 7.90 11.00 0.88
CA THR A 17 7.21 9.75 1.20
C THR A 17 8.19 8.62 1.52
N LEU A 18 9.26 8.45 0.75
CA LEU A 18 10.28 7.44 1.00
C LEU A 18 11.05 7.71 2.31
N SER A 19 11.38 8.97 2.61
CA SER A 19 11.98 9.33 3.89
C SER A 19 11.08 8.98 5.07
N ILE A 20 9.76 9.24 4.97
CA ILE A 20 8.79 8.88 6.00
C ILE A 20 8.71 7.35 6.15
N LEU A 21 8.64 6.60 5.04
CA LEU A 21 8.60 5.13 5.07
C LEU A 21 9.88 4.54 5.70
N SER A 22 11.05 5.11 5.37
CA SER A 22 12.32 4.74 6.01
C SER A 22 12.31 5.05 7.51
N ALA A 23 11.81 6.23 7.91
CA ALA A 23 11.72 6.64 9.31
C ALA A 23 10.75 5.74 10.11
N ILE A 24 9.65 5.30 9.49
CA ILE A 24 8.73 4.32 10.07
C ILE A 24 9.44 2.99 10.36
N GLY A 25 10.30 2.54 9.45
CA GLY A 25 11.09 1.32 9.64
C GLY A 25 12.15 1.46 10.74
N GLN A 26 12.75 2.65 10.90
CA GLN A 26 13.82 2.92 11.87
C GLN A 26 13.31 3.26 13.28
N TYR A 27 12.12 3.88 13.40
CA TYR A 27 11.58 4.41 14.65
C TYR A 27 10.14 3.93 14.92
N PRO A 28 9.93 2.68 15.37
CA PRO A 28 8.60 2.14 15.63
C PRO A 28 7.86 2.86 16.77
N GLU A 29 8.58 3.43 17.73
CA GLU A 29 7.99 4.20 18.85
C GLU A 29 7.21 5.44 18.38
N SER A 30 7.62 6.02 17.26
CA SER A 30 6.96 7.20 16.66
C SER A 30 6.03 6.83 15.51
N TYR A 31 5.62 5.55 15.41
CA TYR A 31 4.78 5.06 14.32
C TYR A 31 3.51 5.88 14.11
N ALA A 32 2.79 6.21 15.19
CA ALA A 32 1.53 6.95 15.10
C ALA A 32 1.71 8.33 14.46
N PHE A 33 2.83 9.00 14.73
CA PHE A 33 3.16 10.30 14.14
C PHE A 33 3.42 10.17 12.64
N TYR A 34 4.26 9.23 12.21
CA TYR A 34 4.55 9.05 10.79
C TYR A 34 3.36 8.50 10.00
N HIS A 35 2.55 7.62 10.60
CA HIS A 35 1.32 7.11 10.01
C HIS A 35 0.30 8.23 9.78
N SER A 36 0.10 9.10 10.77
CA SER A 36 -0.80 10.26 10.64
C SER A 36 -0.28 11.29 9.64
N LEU A 37 1.03 11.53 9.60
CA LEU A 37 1.66 12.39 8.59
C LEU A 37 1.43 11.84 7.17
N LEU A 38 1.61 10.54 6.96
CA LEU A 38 1.35 9.91 5.67
C LEU A 38 -0.14 9.98 5.28
N GLY A 39 -1.05 9.77 6.24
CA GLY A 39 -2.48 9.95 6.04
C GLY A 39 -2.85 11.39 5.66
N TYR A 40 -2.22 12.38 6.31
CA TYR A 40 -2.39 13.80 5.99
C TYR A 40 -1.87 14.12 4.59
N MET A 41 -0.69 13.61 4.20
CA MET A 41 -0.16 13.77 2.85
C MET A 41 -1.10 13.19 1.79
N LEU A 42 -1.68 12.01 2.03
CA LEU A 42 -2.65 11.39 1.13
C LEU A 42 -3.95 12.20 0.99
N HIS A 43 -4.39 12.85 2.07
CA HIS A 43 -5.57 13.71 2.04
C HIS A 43 -5.29 15.03 1.30
N SER A 44 -4.19 15.70 1.65
CA SER A 44 -3.88 17.05 1.15
C SER A 44 -3.27 17.07 -0.25
N ILE A 45 -2.60 16.00 -0.67
CA ILE A 45 -1.85 15.94 -1.92
C ILE A 45 -2.29 14.71 -2.73
N PRO A 46 -3.26 14.85 -3.66
CA PRO A 46 -3.68 13.75 -4.52
C PRO A 46 -2.63 13.45 -5.60
N CYS A 47 -1.54 12.79 -5.22
CA CYS A 47 -0.38 12.50 -6.06
C CYS A 47 -0.09 10.99 -6.09
N VAL A 48 -0.18 10.38 -7.28
CA VAL A 48 0.03 8.93 -7.49
C VAL A 48 1.40 8.46 -6.98
N SER A 49 2.41 9.33 -7.00
CA SER A 49 3.77 9.01 -6.53
C SER A 49 3.82 8.54 -5.08
N ILE A 50 2.86 8.95 -4.22
CA ILE A 50 2.78 8.44 -2.84
C ILE A 50 2.41 6.95 -2.85
N LEU A 51 1.48 6.54 -3.71
CA LEU A 51 1.12 5.13 -3.89
C LEU A 51 2.25 4.33 -4.55
N ASP A 52 2.94 4.91 -5.54
CA ASP A 52 4.09 4.26 -6.17
C ASP A 52 5.20 3.97 -5.13
N CYS A 53 5.47 4.93 -4.24
CA CYS A 53 6.43 4.75 -3.16
C CYS A 53 5.99 3.68 -2.17
N LEU A 54 4.70 3.64 -1.83
CA LEU A 54 4.14 2.57 -0.99
C LEU A 54 4.31 1.20 -1.66
N LEU A 55 4.00 1.09 -2.96
CA LEU A 55 4.15 -0.15 -3.73
C LEU A 55 5.60 -0.60 -3.83
N LEU A 56 6.52 0.33 -4.04
CA LEU A 56 7.97 0.04 -4.08
C LEU A 56 8.48 -0.47 -2.72
N TRP A 57 7.90 0.02 -1.63
CA TRP A 57 8.32 -0.35 -0.28
C TRP A 57 7.72 -1.69 0.18
N LEU A 58 6.57 -2.12 -0.35
CA LEU A 58 5.90 -3.37 0.03
C LEU A 58 6.78 -4.63 -0.02
N PRO A 59 7.55 -4.89 -1.11
CA PRO A 59 8.44 -6.06 -1.16
C PRO A 59 9.51 -6.06 -0.08
N THR A 60 9.95 -4.87 0.37
CA THR A 60 10.96 -4.77 1.44
C THR A 60 10.40 -5.23 2.78
N LEU A 61 9.11 -4.98 3.05
CA LEU A 61 8.43 -5.45 4.24
C LEU A 61 8.24 -6.97 4.23
N THR A 62 7.88 -7.56 3.08
CA THR A 62 7.64 -9.01 2.96
C THR A 62 8.93 -9.80 3.10
N ASN A 63 10.01 -9.34 2.45
CA ASN A 63 11.32 -10.00 2.50
C ASN A 63 11.95 -9.97 3.90
N ASN A 64 11.67 -8.94 4.69
CA ASN A 64 12.16 -8.86 6.08
C ASN A 64 11.42 -9.86 6.99
N THR A 65 10.12 -10.08 6.78
CA THR A 65 9.39 -11.17 7.47
C THR A 65 9.97 -12.53 7.13
N ASP A 66 10.27 -12.79 5.87
CA ASP A 66 10.81 -14.09 5.44
C ASP A 66 12.23 -14.34 5.95
N LYS A 67 13.10 -13.31 5.96
CA LYS A 67 14.45 -13.40 6.53
C LYS A 67 14.41 -13.62 8.04
N ASN A 68 13.57 -12.89 8.77
CA ASN A 68 13.46 -13.02 10.22
C ASN A 68 12.92 -14.41 10.62
N ASN A 69 12.05 -15.01 9.81
CA ASN A 69 11.54 -16.37 10.02
C ASN A 69 12.61 -17.46 9.77
N ILE A 70 13.61 -17.20 8.93
CA ILE A 70 14.73 -18.14 8.67
C ILE A 70 15.79 -18.06 9.78
N THR A 71 15.98 -16.90 10.41
CA THR A 71 16.99 -16.69 11.47
C THR A 71 16.46 -16.83 12.90
N SER A 72 15.16 -16.93 13.13
CA SER A 72 14.57 -16.98 14.48
C SER A 72 14.58 -18.39 15.08
N GLY A 73 15.79 -18.86 15.42
CA GLY A 73 16.04 -19.97 16.32
C GLY A 73 16.76 -19.52 17.59
N SER A 74 16.42 -18.39 18.20
CA SER A 74 16.71 -18.07 19.62
C SER A 74 16.29 -16.66 20.03
N SER A 75 15.69 -16.60 21.22
CA SER A 75 15.62 -15.47 22.18
C SER A 75 14.99 -14.13 21.75
N SER A 76 13.74 -13.96 22.19
CA SER A 76 13.25 -12.82 23.00
C SER A 76 13.49 -11.40 22.47
N GLY A 77 12.47 -10.82 21.83
CA GLY A 77 12.43 -9.39 21.53
C GLY A 77 11.38 -8.97 20.50
N ASN A 78 10.09 -9.14 20.83
CA ASN A 78 8.96 -8.47 20.19
C ASN A 78 8.81 -8.65 18.66
N ASN A 79 8.24 -9.79 18.23
CA ASN A 79 7.72 -9.96 16.87
C ASN A 79 6.44 -9.12 16.68
N SER A 80 6.62 -7.80 16.55
CA SER A 80 5.60 -6.87 16.06
C SER A 80 5.37 -7.15 14.59
N ASN A 81 4.44 -8.07 14.29
CA ASN A 81 3.80 -8.20 12.98
C ASN A 81 3.70 -6.80 12.35
N ASN A 82 4.53 -6.53 11.33
CA ASN A 82 4.79 -5.18 10.81
C ASN A 82 3.50 -4.36 10.76
N ILE A 83 3.33 -3.40 11.67
CA ILE A 83 2.06 -2.67 11.81
C ILE A 83 1.70 -1.99 10.47
N ILE A 84 2.71 -1.65 9.68
CA ILE A 84 2.56 -1.15 8.31
C ILE A 84 2.01 -2.21 7.34
N THR A 85 2.42 -3.48 7.40
CA THR A 85 1.86 -4.50 6.49
C THR A 85 0.37 -4.72 6.73
N ARG A 86 -0.13 -4.37 7.92
CA ARG A 86 -1.56 -4.30 8.21
C ARG A 86 -2.22 -3.05 7.63
N ASP A 87 -1.59 -1.89 7.82
CA ASP A 87 -2.23 -0.59 7.64
C ASP A 87 -2.09 -0.05 6.19
N TRP A 88 -1.15 -0.54 5.38
CA TRP A 88 -0.95 -0.02 4.02
C TRP A 88 -2.18 -0.17 3.12
N CYS A 89 -2.95 -1.26 3.28
CA CYS A 89 -4.20 -1.46 2.55
C CYS A 89 -5.25 -0.38 2.88
N LEU A 90 -5.21 0.19 4.10
CA LEU A 90 -6.12 1.28 4.49
C LEU A 90 -5.79 2.56 3.73
N PHE A 91 -4.50 2.86 3.50
CA PHE A 91 -4.11 4.00 2.67
C PHE A 91 -4.61 3.83 1.23
N VAL A 92 -4.48 2.64 0.66
CA VAL A 92 -5.00 2.35 -0.68
C VAL A 92 -6.53 2.48 -0.71
N TYR A 93 -7.23 1.90 0.27
CA TYR A 93 -8.68 2.04 0.40
C TYR A 93 -9.10 3.51 0.50
N TYR A 94 -8.41 4.30 1.31
CA TYR A 94 -8.66 5.72 1.49
C TYR A 94 -8.55 6.48 0.16
N VAL A 95 -7.46 6.24 -0.57
CA VAL A 95 -7.25 6.84 -1.89
C VAL A 95 -8.38 6.46 -2.85
N LEU A 96 -8.73 5.17 -2.95
CA LEU A 96 -9.79 4.68 -3.84
C LEU A 96 -11.17 5.25 -3.51
N LYS A 97 -11.41 5.62 -2.25
CA LYS A 97 -12.68 6.16 -1.78
C LYS A 97 -12.77 7.68 -1.92
N HIS A 98 -11.69 8.39 -1.61
CA HIS A 98 -11.73 9.84 -1.42
C HIS A 98 -11.07 10.64 -2.55
N TRP A 99 -10.23 10.05 -3.40
CA TRP A 99 -9.63 10.81 -4.50
C TRP A 99 -10.63 10.98 -5.66
N PRO A 100 -10.89 12.22 -6.11
CA PRO A 100 -11.78 12.48 -7.24
C PRO A 100 -11.12 12.06 -8.55
N ARG A 101 -11.76 11.16 -9.32
CA ARG A 101 -11.43 10.73 -10.70
C ARG A 101 -9.94 10.87 -11.05
N ASN A 102 -9.09 10.28 -10.22
CA ASN A 102 -7.64 10.36 -10.32
C ASN A 102 -7.15 9.71 -11.63
N PRO A 103 -6.01 10.12 -12.22
CA PRO A 103 -5.37 9.40 -13.34
C PRO A 103 -5.18 7.90 -13.08
N PHE A 104 -5.17 7.47 -11.81
CA PHE A 104 -5.33 6.08 -11.40
C PHE A 104 -6.44 5.31 -12.15
N TYR A 105 -7.60 5.94 -12.40
CA TYR A 105 -8.71 5.29 -13.11
C TYR A 105 -8.48 5.13 -14.61
N LEU A 106 -7.58 5.93 -15.18
CA LEU A 106 -7.26 5.92 -16.62
C LEU A 106 -6.27 4.81 -16.96
N ASP A 107 -5.35 4.48 -16.03
CA ASP A 107 -4.34 3.45 -16.25
C ASP A 107 -4.80 2.07 -15.71
N SER A 108 -5.44 1.31 -16.59
CA SER A 108 -5.85 -0.07 -16.30
C SER A 108 -4.68 -1.01 -15.94
N SER A 109 -3.46 -0.70 -16.43
CA SER A 109 -2.28 -1.52 -16.15
C SER A 109 -1.83 -1.33 -14.70
N TYR A 110 -1.87 -0.10 -14.21
CA TYR A 110 -1.56 0.24 -12.82
C TYR A 110 -2.58 -0.36 -11.84
N GLN A 111 -3.87 -0.36 -12.21
CA GLN A 111 -4.91 -1.03 -11.41
C GLN A 111 -4.67 -2.53 -11.28
N ARG A 112 -4.26 -3.22 -12.36
CA ARG A 112 -3.91 -4.65 -12.31
C ARG A 112 -2.69 -4.92 -11.44
N ARG A 113 -1.68 -4.06 -11.47
CA ARG A 113 -0.49 -4.17 -10.62
C ARG A 113 -0.82 -4.08 -9.12
N LEU A 114 -1.87 -3.36 -8.75
CA LEU A 114 -2.34 -3.28 -7.36
C LEU A 114 -3.10 -4.52 -6.89
N VAL A 115 -3.69 -5.31 -7.79
CA VAL A 115 -4.51 -6.47 -7.41
C VAL A 115 -3.66 -7.52 -6.70
N GLN A 116 -2.50 -7.89 -7.27
CA GLN A 116 -1.67 -8.97 -6.73
C GLN A 116 -1.14 -8.67 -5.30
N PRO A 117 -0.61 -7.47 -4.98
CA PRO A 117 -0.26 -7.11 -3.60
C PRO A 117 -1.45 -7.10 -2.63
N LEU A 118 -2.63 -6.66 -3.09
CA LEU A 118 -3.86 -6.66 -2.27
C LEU A 118 -4.39 -8.07 -2.01
N GLU A 119 -4.32 -8.96 -3.00
CA GLU A 119 -4.66 -10.38 -2.85
C GLU A 119 -3.71 -11.07 -1.86
N ASN A 120 -2.41 -10.83 -1.97
CA ASN A 120 -1.42 -11.33 -1.00
C ASN A 120 -1.72 -10.83 0.43
N SER A 121 -2.13 -9.56 0.57
CA SER A 121 -2.51 -9.00 1.86
C SER A 121 -3.86 -9.50 2.36
N TYR A 122 -4.76 -9.91 1.48
CA TYR A 122 -6.01 -10.56 1.85
C TYR A 122 -5.79 -11.99 2.39
N LEU A 123 -4.80 -12.70 1.86
CA LEU A 123 -4.41 -14.04 2.33
C LEU A 123 -3.75 -14.00 3.72
N ASN A 124 -3.07 -12.90 4.06
CA ASN A 124 -2.44 -12.74 5.36
C ASN A 124 -3.47 -12.47 6.47
N LYS A 125 -3.39 -13.23 7.59
CA LYS A 125 -4.34 -13.16 8.71
C LYS A 125 -4.44 -11.77 9.34
N VAL A 126 -3.33 -11.02 9.39
CA VAL A 126 -3.27 -9.71 10.07
C VAL A 126 -3.91 -8.60 9.23
N SER A 127 -3.66 -8.59 7.93
CA SER A 127 -4.16 -7.58 6.97
C SER A 127 -5.43 -8.02 6.22
N LYS A 128 -6.00 -9.18 6.54
CA LYS A 128 -7.14 -9.76 5.80
C LYS A 128 -8.30 -8.79 5.65
N HIS A 129 -8.71 -8.13 6.74
CA HIS A 129 -9.85 -7.22 6.71
C HIS A 129 -9.58 -5.97 5.87
N THR A 130 -8.43 -5.34 6.07
CA THR A 130 -8.03 -4.12 5.36
C THR A 130 -7.78 -4.39 3.88
N GLY A 131 -7.12 -5.52 3.57
CA GLY A 131 -6.95 -6.03 2.21
C GLY A 131 -8.27 -6.32 1.52
N ARG A 132 -9.23 -6.97 2.20
CA ARG A 132 -10.58 -7.21 1.66
C ARG A 132 -11.30 -5.92 1.30
N LEU A 133 -11.28 -4.93 2.20
CA LEU A 133 -11.93 -3.64 1.99
C LEU A 133 -11.36 -2.92 0.76
N ALA A 134 -10.03 -2.82 0.69
CA ALA A 134 -9.33 -2.19 -0.43
C ALA A 134 -9.61 -2.92 -1.75
N LEU A 135 -9.51 -4.25 -1.76
CA LEU A 135 -9.73 -5.09 -2.94
C LEU A 135 -11.18 -4.99 -3.44
N CYS A 136 -12.17 -5.12 -2.55
CA CYS A 136 -13.58 -4.98 -2.93
C CYS A 136 -13.89 -3.58 -3.48
N HIS A 137 -13.30 -2.53 -2.92
CA HIS A 137 -13.51 -1.17 -3.42
C HIS A 137 -12.85 -0.96 -4.79
N LEU A 138 -11.65 -1.51 -5.00
CA LEU A 138 -10.96 -1.48 -6.28
C LEU A 138 -11.76 -2.20 -7.36
N ILE A 139 -12.28 -3.40 -7.08
CA ILE A 139 -13.10 -4.17 -8.03
C ILE A 139 -14.37 -3.42 -8.39
N ARG A 140 -15.07 -2.83 -7.40
CA ARG A 140 -16.31 -2.07 -7.64
C ARG A 140 -16.07 -0.81 -8.47
N THR A 141 -15.00 -0.09 -8.18
CA THR A 141 -14.72 1.19 -8.84
C THR A 141 -14.06 1.03 -10.21
N CYS A 142 -13.14 0.08 -10.34
CA CYS A 142 -12.32 -0.09 -11.54
C CYS A 142 -12.73 -1.29 -12.41
N LYS A 143 -13.71 -2.11 -11.98
CA LYS A 143 -14.18 -3.32 -12.67
C LYS A 143 -13.06 -4.31 -13.02
N VAL A 144 -12.04 -4.38 -12.18
CA VAL A 144 -10.91 -5.32 -12.34
C VAL A 144 -11.30 -6.69 -11.78
N LYS A 145 -10.85 -7.76 -12.44
CA LYS A 145 -11.04 -9.14 -11.98
C LYS A 145 -10.00 -9.48 -10.91
N SER A 146 -10.44 -10.17 -9.84
CA SER A 146 -9.57 -10.66 -8.76
C SER A 146 -9.90 -12.12 -8.49
N VAL A 147 -8.89 -12.97 -8.43
CA VAL A 147 -9.06 -14.42 -8.26
C VAL A 147 -9.78 -14.74 -6.94
N LEU A 148 -9.54 -13.94 -5.90
CA LEU A 148 -10.02 -14.21 -4.54
C LEU A 148 -11.44 -13.68 -4.26
N VAL A 149 -11.95 -12.77 -5.08
CA VAL A 149 -13.24 -12.09 -4.84
C VAL A 149 -14.22 -12.29 -6.00
N THR A 150 -13.72 -12.36 -7.23
CA THR A 150 -14.52 -12.73 -8.40
C THR A 150 -14.31 -14.20 -8.70
N CYS A 151 -14.90 -15.08 -7.88
CA CYS A 151 -15.22 -16.42 -8.33
C CYS A 151 -16.33 -16.27 -9.38
N TRP A 152 -15.97 -16.40 -10.66
CA TRP A 152 -16.97 -16.88 -11.62
C TRP A 152 -17.35 -18.30 -11.18
N PRO A 153 -18.63 -18.70 -11.25
CA PRO A 153 -18.91 -20.12 -11.29
C PRO A 153 -18.09 -20.67 -12.45
N ASP A 154 -17.26 -21.67 -12.19
CA ASP A 154 -16.68 -22.45 -13.27
C ASP A 154 -17.89 -23.05 -14.00
N ASP A 155 -18.21 -22.50 -15.18
CA ASP A 155 -19.19 -23.12 -16.06
C ASP A 155 -18.58 -24.46 -16.51
N GLU A 156 -19.15 -25.54 -15.94
CA GLU A 156 -19.04 -26.97 -16.28
C GLU A 156 -17.83 -27.77 -15.75
#